data_AF-A0A1F9BDM1-F1
#
_entry.id   AF-A0A1F9BDM1-F1
#
_cell.length_a   1.000
_cell.length_b   1.000
_cell.length_c   1.000
_cell.angle_alpha   90.00
_cell.angle_beta   90.00
_cell.angle_gamma   90.00
#
_symmetry.space_group_name_H-M   'P 1'
#
loop_
_entity.id
_entity.type
_entity.pdbx_description
1 polymer ?
#
loop_
_entity_poly.entity_id
_entity_poly.type
_entity_poly.pdbx_seq_one_letter_code
_entity_poly.pdbx_strand_id
1 'polypeptide(L)'
;MSESKRCFLPPLAELIDRLTVDQIKEIAFQGEKPAIREEIKRIEHDLDTIIREKDIKLDARLLRVIIALAQLNLHIWNNKETMESHRINAPDRYMELLKLSHQLNGIRNQLKNHLLVISGDKDAASLRSNFNTDGLDGWDISI
;
A
#
# COMPACT_ATOMS: atom_id res chain seq x y z
N MET A 1 -17.20 -5.62 -28.80
CA MET A 1 -16.97 -5.17 -27.41
C MET A 1 -16.03 -6.17 -26.77
N SER A 2 -14.73 -5.89 -26.71
CA SER A 2 -13.78 -6.76 -26.00
C SER A 2 -13.80 -6.35 -24.53
N GLU A 3 -14.59 -7.03 -23.72
CA GLU A 3 -14.70 -6.76 -22.29
C GLU A 3 -13.37 -7.04 -21.57
N SER A 4 -12.85 -6.00 -20.92
CA SER A 4 -12.43 -6.05 -19.51
C SER A 4 -11.32 -7.03 -19.12
N LYS A 5 -10.32 -7.26 -19.98
CA LYS A 5 -9.16 -8.06 -19.55
C LYS A 5 -8.22 -7.20 -18.70
N ARG A 6 -8.16 -7.53 -17.41
CA ARG A 6 -7.23 -6.96 -16.45
C ARG A 6 -5.77 -7.03 -16.92
N CYS A 7 -5.03 -5.96 -16.65
CA CYS A 7 -3.60 -5.80 -16.89
C CYS A 7 -2.72 -6.50 -15.85
N PHE A 8 -3.23 -6.72 -14.64
CA PHE A 8 -2.49 -7.32 -13.53
C PHE A 8 -3.24 -8.49 -12.89
N LEU A 9 -2.50 -9.47 -12.37
CA LEU A 9 -3.03 -10.61 -11.60
C LEU A 9 -3.32 -10.34 -10.11
N PRO A 10 -2.62 -9.44 -9.38
CA PRO A 10 -2.83 -9.24 -7.96
C PRO A 10 -4.26 -8.80 -7.58
N PRO A 11 -4.70 -9.05 -6.34
CA PRO A 11 -6.01 -8.62 -5.85
C PRO A 11 -6.10 -7.10 -5.65
N LEU A 12 -7.31 -6.59 -5.41
CA LEU A 12 -7.58 -5.17 -5.21
C LEU A 12 -6.69 -4.55 -4.12
N ALA A 13 -6.48 -5.24 -3.00
CA ALA A 13 -5.64 -4.75 -1.91
C ALA A 13 -4.19 -4.46 -2.34
N GLU A 14 -3.62 -5.32 -3.19
CA GLU A 14 -2.25 -5.15 -3.71
C GLU A 14 -2.18 -4.03 -4.75
N LEU A 15 -3.23 -3.87 -5.56
CA LEU A 15 -3.31 -2.78 -6.54
C LEU A 15 -3.44 -1.42 -5.86
N ILE A 16 -4.26 -1.29 -4.81
CA ILE A 16 -4.36 -0.05 -4.03
C ILE A 16 -3.04 0.25 -3.34
N ASP A 17 -2.41 -0.73 -2.69
CA ASP A 17 -1.10 -0.57 -2.05
C ASP A 17 -0.06 -0.03 -3.05
N ARG A 18 0.01 -0.66 -4.23
CA ARG A 18 0.89 -0.21 -5.31
C ARG A 18 0.56 1.19 -5.82
N LEU A 19 -0.72 1.49 -6.03
CA LEU A 19 -1.18 2.81 -6.48
C LEU A 19 -0.71 3.91 -5.52
N THR A 20 -0.81 3.69 -4.22
CA THR A 20 -0.36 4.69 -3.24
C THR A 20 1.15 4.96 -3.33
N VAL A 21 1.97 3.93 -3.62
CA VAL A 21 3.41 4.09 -3.82
C VAL A 21 3.72 4.79 -5.14
N ASP A 22 3.04 4.41 -6.23
CA ASP A 22 3.27 5.05 -7.53
C ASP A 22 2.78 6.51 -7.54
N GLN A 23 1.76 6.85 -6.75
CA GLN A 23 1.34 8.24 -6.52
C GLN A 23 2.42 9.07 -5.80
N ILE A 24 3.12 8.49 -4.81
CA ILE A 24 4.25 9.15 -4.15
C ILE A 24 5.36 9.41 -5.16
N LYS A 25 5.70 8.41 -5.99
CA LYS A 25 6.73 8.56 -7.04
C LYS A 25 6.36 9.62 -8.07
N GLU A 26 5.10 9.71 -8.48
CA GLU A 26 4.67 10.71 -9.46
C GLU A 26 4.95 12.15 -8.97
N ILE A 27 4.75 12.37 -7.67
CA ILE A 27 4.99 13.67 -7.03
C ILE A 27 6.49 13.88 -6.77
N ALA A 28 7.20 12.86 -6.30
CA ALA A 28 8.61 12.94 -5.93
C ALA A 28 9.55 13.05 -7.15
N PHE A 29 9.25 12.37 -8.26
CA PHE A 29 10.12 12.31 -9.43
C PHE A 29 9.66 13.27 -10.52
N GLN A 30 10.41 14.36 -10.69
CA GLN A 30 10.07 15.39 -11.67
C GLN A 30 10.29 14.95 -13.14
N GLY A 31 11.12 13.93 -13.41
CA GLY A 31 11.57 13.53 -14.75
C GLY A 31 11.00 12.21 -15.32
N GLU A 32 10.61 11.24 -14.50
CA GLU A 32 10.18 9.90 -14.94
C GLU A 32 8.64 9.75 -15.12
N LYS A 33 7.96 10.88 -15.33
CA LYS A 33 6.50 10.94 -15.29
C LYS A 33 5.76 10.05 -16.30
N PRO A 34 6.23 9.85 -17.56
CA PRO A 34 5.45 9.07 -18.53
C PRO A 34 5.22 7.62 -18.11
N ALA A 35 6.27 6.92 -17.65
CA ALA A 35 6.16 5.51 -17.25
C ALA A 35 5.32 5.33 -15.98
N ILE A 36 5.51 6.22 -14.99
CA ILE A 36 4.74 6.19 -13.74
C ILE A 36 3.25 6.44 -14.01
N ARG A 37 2.92 7.43 -14.85
CA ARG A 37 1.54 7.73 -15.24
C ARG A 37 0.88 6.60 -16.00
N GLU A 38 1.62 5.94 -16.88
CA GLU A 38 1.09 4.79 -17.61
C GLU A 38 0.81 3.63 -16.65
N GLU A 39 1.69 3.40 -15.67
CA GLU A 39 1.45 2.38 -14.64
C GLU A 39 0.23 2.71 -13.78
N ILE A 40 0.08 3.96 -13.34
CA ILE A 40 -1.09 4.44 -12.59
C ILE A 40 -2.38 4.19 -13.38
N LYS A 41 -2.42 4.57 -14.67
CA LYS A 41 -3.61 4.35 -15.52
C LYS A 41 -3.97 2.88 -15.66
N ARG A 42 -2.98 2.00 -15.78
CA ARG A 42 -3.20 0.55 -15.85
C ARG A 42 -3.77 0.03 -14.53
N ILE A 43 -3.31 0.56 -13.40
CA ILE A 43 -3.82 0.19 -12.08
C ILE A 43 -5.26 0.69 -11.92
N GLU A 44 -5.56 1.94 -12.30
CA GLU A 44 -6.92 2.52 -12.29
C GLU A 44 -7.88 1.68 -13.12
N HIS A 45 -7.49 1.29 -14.34
CA HIS A 45 -8.30 0.42 -15.20
C HIS A 45 -8.66 -0.91 -14.54
N ASP A 46 -7.68 -1.55 -13.89
CA ASP A 46 -7.91 -2.80 -13.17
C ASP A 46 -8.78 -2.60 -11.93
N LEU A 47 -8.58 -1.52 -11.17
CA LEU A 47 -9.40 -1.18 -10.02
C LEU A 47 -10.86 -0.95 -10.43
N ASP A 48 -11.11 -0.15 -11.46
CA ASP A 48 -12.45 0.09 -12.00
C ASP A 48 -13.13 -1.21 -12.45
N THR A 49 -12.34 -2.11 -13.04
CA THR A 49 -12.81 -3.43 -13.44
C THR A 49 -13.21 -4.28 -12.25
N ILE A 50 -12.35 -4.41 -11.24
CA ILE A 50 -12.64 -5.20 -10.04
C ILE A 50 -13.81 -4.62 -9.25
N ILE A 51 -13.85 -3.29 -9.07
CA ILE A 51 -14.91 -2.59 -8.34
C ILE A 51 -16.27 -2.88 -8.99
N ARG A 52 -16.35 -2.80 -10.32
CA ARG A 52 -17.57 -3.09 -11.09
C ARG A 52 -17.95 -4.57 -11.04
N GLU A 53 -17.01 -5.48 -11.26
CA GLU A 53 -17.26 -6.93 -11.29
C GLU A 53 -17.71 -7.47 -9.93
N LYS A 54 -17.20 -6.91 -8.84
CA LYS A 54 -17.49 -7.35 -7.48
C LYS A 54 -18.52 -6.50 -6.74
N ASP A 55 -19.09 -5.50 -7.40
CA ASP A 55 -20.02 -4.53 -6.83
C ASP A 55 -19.54 -3.94 -5.48
N ILE A 56 -18.25 -3.56 -5.42
CA ILE A 56 -17.63 -3.05 -4.19
C ILE A 56 -18.23 -1.69 -3.88
N LYS A 57 -18.84 -1.57 -2.69
CA LYS A 57 -19.45 -0.31 -2.24
C LYS A 57 -18.39 0.61 -1.66
N LEU A 58 -18.44 1.87 -2.09
CA LEU A 58 -17.69 2.95 -1.46
C LEU A 58 -18.38 3.33 -0.15
N ASP A 59 -17.77 2.96 0.97
CA ASP A 59 -18.21 3.36 2.30
C ASP A 59 -17.09 4.07 3.09
N ALA A 60 -17.44 4.57 4.28
CA ALA A 60 -16.51 5.28 5.14
C ALA A 60 -15.33 4.40 5.61
N ARG A 61 -15.53 3.08 5.73
CA ARG A 61 -14.49 2.15 6.18
C ARG A 61 -13.46 1.96 5.07
N LEU A 62 -13.91 1.67 3.85
CA LEU A 62 -13.04 1.53 2.69
C LEU A 62 -12.22 2.80 2.46
N LEU A 63 -12.86 3.97 2.50
CA LEU A 63 -12.17 5.24 2.33
C LEU A 63 -11.09 5.46 3.40
N ARG A 64 -11.41 5.16 4.67
CA ARG A 64 -10.45 5.31 5.77
C ARG A 64 -9.27 4.35 5.66
N VAL A 65 -9.49 3.11 5.25
CA VAL A 65 -8.41 2.13 5.03
C VAL A 65 -7.48 2.60 3.92
N ILE A 66 -8.02 3.11 2.81
CA ILE A 66 -7.24 3.66 1.69
C ILE A 66 -6.40 4.86 2.15
N ILE A 67 -7.00 5.81 2.89
CA ILE A 67 -6.29 6.99 3.42
C ILE A 67 -5.15 6.56 4.35
N ALA A 68 -5.42 5.65 5.30
CA ALA A 68 -4.41 5.18 6.23
C ALA A 68 -3.28 4.43 5.51
N LEU A 69 -3.60 3.62 4.50
CA LEU A 69 -2.61 2.91 3.68
C LEU A 69 -1.69 3.89 2.94
N ALA A 70 -2.26 4.95 2.35
CA ALA A 70 -1.49 5.99 1.69
C ALA A 70 -0.55 6.73 2.65
N GLN A 71 -1.03 7.07 3.86
CA GLN A 71 -0.21 7.72 4.89
C GLN A 71 0.95 6.81 5.34
N LEU A 72 0.69 5.51 5.57
CA LEU A 72 1.73 4.55 5.95
C LEU A 72 2.81 4.43 4.88
N ASN A 73 2.41 4.31 3.61
CA ASN A 73 3.37 4.22 2.51
C ASN A 73 4.20 5.51 2.36
N LEU A 74 3.61 6.68 2.61
CA LEU A 74 4.36 7.94 2.64
C LEU A 74 5.38 7.99 3.80
N HIS A 75 4.99 7.56 5.01
CA HIS A 75 5.91 7.50 6.15
C HIS A 75 7.04 6.50 5.91
N ILE A 76 6.75 5.31 5.38
CA ILE A 76 7.76 4.30 5.02
C ILE A 76 8.71 4.86 3.95
N TRP A 77 8.19 5.55 2.94
CA TRP A 77 8.99 6.21 1.91
C TRP A 77 9.96 7.24 2.51
N ASN A 78 9.46 8.14 3.35
CA ASN A 78 10.27 9.18 3.98
C ASN A 78 11.36 8.61 4.91
N ASN A 79 11.04 7.53 5.63
CA ASN A 79 12.02 6.81 6.44
C ASN A 79 13.13 6.23 5.56
N LYS A 80 12.78 5.65 4.41
CA LYS A 80 13.75 5.11 3.44
C LYS A 80 14.68 6.21 2.91
N GLU A 81 14.14 7.34 2.47
CA GLU A 81 14.93 8.47 1.97
C GLU A 81 15.88 9.03 3.06
N THR A 82 15.40 9.13 4.30
CA THR A 82 16.20 9.58 5.43
C THR A 82 17.32 8.59 5.75
N MET A 83 17.02 7.29 5.75
CA MET A 83 18.02 6.25 5.98
C MET A 83 19.12 6.27 4.92
N GLU A 84 18.77 6.41 3.64
CA GLU A 84 19.74 6.48 2.54
C GLU A 84 20.64 7.71 2.67
N SER A 85 20.05 8.87 3.01
CA SER A 85 20.77 10.15 3.13
C SER A 85 21.72 10.22 4.34
N HIS A 86 21.44 9.47 5.41
CA HIS A 86 22.14 9.60 6.70
C HIS A 86 22.84 8.33 7.19
N ARG A 87 22.87 7.25 6.40
CA ARG A 87 23.40 5.92 6.79
C ARG A 87 24.78 5.95 7.46
N ILE A 88 25.69 6.76 6.94
CA ILE A 88 27.08 6.83 7.41
C ILE A 88 27.22 7.75 8.63
N ASN A 89 26.39 8.78 8.73
CA ASN A 89 26.59 9.89 9.68
C ASN A 89 25.71 9.79 10.93
N ALA A 90 24.72 8.88 10.96
CA ALA A 90 23.80 8.71 12.09
C ALA A 90 23.35 7.25 12.26
N PRO A 91 24.25 6.33 12.69
CA PRO A 91 23.95 4.90 12.78
C PRO A 91 22.81 4.58 13.75
N ASP A 92 22.72 5.26 14.90
CA ASP A 92 21.64 5.02 15.88
C ASP A 92 20.27 5.41 15.29
N ARG A 93 20.20 6.58 14.65
CA ARG A 93 18.98 7.04 13.95
C ARG A 93 18.59 6.10 12.80
N TYR A 94 19.58 5.58 12.08
CA TYR A 94 19.34 4.56 11.04
C TYR A 94 18.66 3.32 11.65
N MET A 95 19.16 2.82 12.78
CA MET A 95 18.58 1.66 13.46
C MET A 95 17.16 1.93 13.98
N GLU A 96 16.89 3.12 14.53
CA GLU A 96 15.55 3.55 14.95
C GLU A 96 14.57 3.58 13.77
N LEU A 97 14.96 4.18 12.64
CA LEU A 97 14.13 4.27 11.43
C LEU A 97 13.92 2.91 10.77
N LEU A 98 14.92 2.02 10.83
CA LEU A 98 14.80 0.64 10.35
C LEU A 98 13.75 -0.12 11.16
N LYS A 99 13.82 -0.03 12.50
CA LYS A 99 12.82 -0.63 13.40
C LYS A 99 11.43 -0.06 13.16
N LEU A 100 11.30 1.26 13.08
CA LEU A 100 10.02 1.92 12.80
C LEU A 100 9.46 1.50 11.45
N SER A 101 10.29 1.44 10.41
CA SER A 101 9.83 1.01 9.07
C SER A 101 9.35 -0.44 9.08
N HIS A 102 9.98 -1.33 9.84
CA HIS A 102 9.51 -2.70 10.02
C HIS A 102 8.12 -2.74 10.68
N GLN A 103 7.91 -1.96 11.74
CA GLN A 103 6.61 -1.83 12.42
C GLN A 103 5.54 -1.29 11.45
N LEU A 104 5.81 -0.19 10.73
CA LEU A 104 4.86 0.38 9.77
C LEU A 104 4.51 -0.58 8.63
N ASN A 105 5.46 -1.42 8.19
CA ASN A 105 5.17 -2.49 7.21
C ASN A 105 4.19 -3.54 7.78
N GLY A 106 4.28 -3.89 9.06
CA GLY A 106 3.34 -4.78 9.73
C GLY A 106 1.92 -4.21 9.68
N ILE A 107 1.76 -2.94 10.04
CA ILE A 107 0.47 -2.23 9.99
C ILE A 107 -0.05 -2.14 8.56
N ARG A 108 0.80 -1.80 7.58
CA ARG A 108 0.44 -1.75 6.16
C ARG A 108 -0.18 -3.08 5.71
N ASN A 109 0.42 -4.20 6.11
CA ASN A 109 -0.10 -5.53 5.79
C ASN A 109 -1.45 -5.80 6.47
N GLN A 110 -1.67 -5.34 7.70
CA GLN A 110 -2.98 -5.42 8.36
C GLN A 110 -4.05 -4.65 7.55
N LEU A 111 -3.76 -3.43 7.09
CA LEU A 111 -4.69 -2.66 6.25
C LEU A 111 -4.99 -3.34 4.91
N LYS A 112 -3.98 -3.95 4.29
CA LYS A 112 -4.17 -4.75 3.07
C LYS A 112 -5.08 -5.94 3.33
N ASN A 113 -4.95 -6.62 4.47
CA ASN A 113 -5.86 -7.70 4.86
C ASN A 113 -7.30 -7.19 5.05
N HIS A 114 -7.49 -5.99 5.63
CA HIS A 114 -8.82 -5.38 5.69
C HIS A 114 -9.40 -5.10 4.29
N LEU A 115 -8.59 -4.62 3.35
CA LEU A 115 -9.03 -4.43 1.95
C LEU A 115 -9.43 -5.75 1.28
N LEU A 116 -8.70 -6.85 1.53
CA LEU A 116 -9.07 -8.18 1.01
C LEU A 116 -10.43 -8.65 1.55
N VAL A 117 -10.70 -8.40 2.84
CA VAL A 117 -12.00 -8.72 3.45
C VAL A 117 -13.12 -7.88 2.83
N ILE A 118 -12.90 -6.58 2.63
CA ILE A 118 -13.86 -5.66 2.00
C ILE A 118 -14.11 -6.06 0.53
N SER A 119 -13.09 -6.49 -0.21
CA SER A 119 -13.21 -6.90 -1.62
C SER A 119 -13.73 -8.34 -1.82
N GLY A 120 -14.08 -9.04 -0.74
CA GLY A 120 -14.56 -10.42 -0.79
C GLY A 120 -13.48 -11.45 -1.14
N ASP A 121 -12.21 -11.08 -1.20
CA ASP A 121 -11.06 -11.95 -1.49
C ASP A 121 -10.58 -12.67 -0.23
N LYS A 122 -11.47 -13.47 0.36
CA LYS A 122 -11.25 -14.13 1.67
C LYS A 122 -10.46 -15.44 1.62
N ASP A 123 -10.03 -15.90 0.44
CA ASP A 123 -9.32 -17.18 0.34
C ASP A 123 -7.99 -17.11 1.12
N ALA A 124 -7.85 -18.01 2.09
CA ALA A 124 -6.80 -18.04 3.11
C ALA A 124 -5.36 -18.09 2.56
N ALA A 125 -5.18 -18.40 1.27
CA ALA A 125 -3.88 -18.36 0.58
C ALA A 125 -3.39 -16.93 0.26
N SER A 126 -4.29 -15.93 0.28
CA SER A 126 -4.01 -14.51 0.01
C SER A 126 -3.77 -13.69 1.27
N LEU A 127 -4.17 -14.20 2.45
CA LEU A 127 -3.72 -13.70 3.76
C LEU A 127 -2.25 -14.11 3.96
N ARG A 128 -1.36 -13.68 3.06
CA ARG A 128 0.06 -14.00 3.15
C ARG A 128 0.65 -13.25 4.34
N SER A 129 0.90 -14.05 5.38
CA SER A 129 1.98 -13.96 6.35
C SER A 129 2.60 -12.57 6.51
N ASN A 130 2.15 -11.86 7.53
CA ASN A 130 3.02 -11.21 8.52
C ASN A 130 2.11 -10.77 9.68
N PHE A 131 1.65 -11.76 10.45
CA PHE A 131 1.21 -11.53 11.83
C PHE A 131 2.41 -11.25 12.77
N ASN A 132 3.58 -10.89 12.23
CA ASN A 132 4.67 -10.33 13.03
C ASN A 132 4.21 -8.95 13.51
N THR A 133 3.46 -9.02 14.60
CA THR A 133 3.14 -7.93 15.52
C THR A 133 4.29 -7.68 16.47
N ASP A 134 5.42 -8.39 16.31
CA ASP A 134 6.64 -8.17 17.07
C ASP A 134 7.07 -6.69 16.95
N GLY A 135 6.91 -5.96 18.05
CA GLY A 135 7.17 -4.53 18.14
C GLY A 135 6.00 -3.61 17.79
N LEU A 136 4.80 -4.11 17.53
CA LEU A 136 3.58 -3.30 17.38
C LEU A 136 2.89 -3.00 18.72
N ASP A 137 3.49 -3.37 19.86
CA ASP A 137 2.97 -3.02 21.19
C ASP A 137 2.73 -1.50 21.27
N GLY A 138 1.47 -1.12 21.50
CA GLY A 138 1.03 0.29 21.58
C GLY A 138 0.55 0.90 20.26
N TRP A 139 0.65 0.21 19.12
CA TRP A 139 0.07 0.64 17.85
C TRP A 139 -1.37 0.12 17.71
N ASP A 140 -2.29 0.68 18.49
CA ASP A 140 -3.72 0.40 18.37
C ASP A 140 -4.34 1.32 17.29
N ILE A 141 -4.52 0.76 16.09
CA ILE A 141 -5.15 1.48 14.99
C ILE A 141 -6.61 1.07 14.94
N SER A 142 -7.48 2.05 15.18
CA SER A 142 -8.93 1.85 15.32
C SER A 142 -9.68 1.56 14.00
N ILE A 143 -9.03 0.90 13.04
CA ILE A 143 -9.57 0.57 11.70
C ILE A 143 -10.42 -0.70 11.72
#